data_AF-E3EFD5-F1
#
_entry.id   AF-E3EFD5-F1
#
_cell.length_a   1.000
_cell.length_b   1.000
_cell.length_c   1.000
_cell.angle_alpha   90.00
_cell.angle_beta   90.00
_cell.angle_gamma   90.00
#
_symmetry.space_group_name_H-M   'P 1'
#
loop_
_entity.id
_entity.type
_entity.pdbx_description
1 polymer ?
#
loop_
_entity_poly.entity_id
_entity_poly.type
_entity_poly.pdbx_seq_one_letter_code
_entity_poly.pdbx_strand_id
1 'polypeptide(L)'
;MNKDETVTLTQQIEHARQHLLDLYAEYGLGHACVLEQSMLLDELINQFNRMFQTRKQPHPVLDQILNNDDGMFSLSPHSFYAKL
;
A
#
# COMPACT_ATOMS: atom_id res chain seq x y z
N MET A 1 13.47 -10.99 15.12
CA MET A 1 13.03 -9.59 15.02
C MET A 1 13.54 -8.87 16.26
N ASN A 2 14.60 -8.10 16.07
CA ASN A 2 15.15 -7.19 17.06
C ASN A 2 14.16 -6.04 17.29
N LYS A 3 13.83 -5.80 18.55
CA LYS A 3 12.92 -4.73 18.94
C LYS A 3 13.47 -3.35 18.54
N ASP A 4 14.80 -3.23 18.49
CA ASP A 4 15.49 -1.99 18.14
C ASP A 4 15.20 -1.54 16.70
N GLU A 5 15.21 -2.45 15.71
CA GLU A 5 14.86 -2.12 14.32
C GLU A 5 13.42 -1.61 14.18
N THR A 6 12.49 -2.24 14.92
CA THR A 6 11.08 -1.82 14.89
C THR A 6 10.85 -0.45 15.52
N VAL A 7 11.60 -0.12 16.58
CA VAL A 7 11.55 1.19 17.24
C VAL A 7 12.13 2.25 16.31
N THR A 8 13.27 1.98 15.68
CA THR A 8 13.91 2.90 14.72
C THR A 8 13.01 3.17 13.51
N LEU A 9 12.36 2.15 12.95
CA LEU A 9 11.47 2.33 11.81
C LEU A 9 10.21 3.12 12.16
N THR A 10 9.64 2.89 13.35
CA THR A 10 8.48 3.65 13.83
C THR A 10 8.82 5.14 14.00
N GLN A 11 10.02 5.45 14.51
CA GLN A 11 10.51 6.83 14.62
C GLN A 11 10.69 7.48 13.25
N GLN A 12 11.21 6.75 12.26
CA GLN A 12 11.36 7.25 10.90
C GLN A 12 10.01 7.58 10.25
N ILE A 13 9.00 6.73 10.45
CA ILE A 13 7.64 6.98 9.97
C ILE A 13 7.07 8.26 10.60
N GLU A 14 7.19 8.41 11.92
CA GLU A 14 6.65 9.59 12.61
C GLU A 14 7.35 10.88 12.18
N HIS A 15 8.68 10.84 12.05
CA HIS A 15 9.44 11.97 11.52
C HIS A 15 9.02 12.32 10.09
N ALA A 16 8.84 11.31 9.22
CA ALA A 16 8.40 11.53 7.86
C ALA A 16 6.97 12.11 7.79
N ARG A 17 6.08 11.73 8.72
CA ARG A 17 4.74 12.31 8.86
C ARG A 17 4.78 13.78 9.23
N GLN A 18 5.58 14.14 10.24
CA GLN A 18 5.71 15.54 10.67
C GLN A 18 6.26 16.40 9.52
N HIS A 19 7.33 15.93 8.86
CA HIS A 19 7.90 16.65 7.73
C HIS A 19 6.90 16.81 6.57
N LEU A 20 6.08 15.80 6.28
CA LEU A 20 5.02 15.91 5.28
C LEU A 20 3.98 16.97 5.66
N LEU A 21 3.62 17.05 6.94
CA LEU A 21 2.68 18.05 7.45
C LEU A 21 3.24 19.47 7.35
N ASP A 22 4.54 19.64 7.64
CA ASP A 22 5.23 20.92 7.51
C ASP A 22 5.31 21.36 6.04
N LEU A 23 5.71 20.46 5.13
CA LEU A 23 5.75 20.73 3.69
C LEU A 23 4.35 21.03 3.14
N TYR A 24 3.33 20.33 3.63
CA TYR A 24 1.94 20.59 3.27
C TYR A 24 1.50 21.98 3.73
N ALA A 25 1.87 22.39 4.95
CA ALA A 25 1.55 23.70 5.48
C ALA A 25 2.26 24.84 4.73
N GLU A 26 3.49 24.59 4.26
CA GLU A 26 4.31 25.58 3.55
C GLU A 26 3.97 25.71 2.07
N TYR A 27 3.83 24.58 1.35
CA TYR A 27 3.71 24.55 -0.11
C TYR A 27 2.33 24.14 -0.62
N GLY A 28 1.50 23.51 0.22
CA GLY A 28 0.19 22.98 -0.14
C GLY A 28 0.20 21.66 -0.90
N LEU A 29 -0.99 21.19 -1.28
CA LEU A 29 -1.18 19.96 -2.06
C LEU A 29 -0.61 20.10 -3.48
N GLY A 30 0.24 19.16 -3.87
CA GLY A 30 0.73 19.04 -5.25
C GLY A 30 2.11 19.65 -5.50
N HIS A 31 2.80 20.16 -4.47
CA HIS A 31 4.20 20.51 -4.58
C HIS A 31 5.07 19.26 -4.70
N ALA A 32 6.10 19.29 -5.55
CA ALA A 32 6.98 18.14 -5.78
C ALA A 32 7.57 17.59 -4.48
N CYS A 33 8.03 18.45 -3.56
CA CYS A 33 8.52 18.01 -2.25
C CYS A 33 7.47 17.26 -1.42
N VAL A 34 6.19 17.68 -1.46
CA VAL A 34 5.11 17.01 -0.73
C VAL A 34 4.85 15.63 -1.33
N LEU A 35 4.88 15.52 -2.66
CA LEU A 35 4.70 14.24 -3.36
C LEU A 35 5.86 13.29 -3.10
N GLU A 36 7.11 13.75 -3.21
CA GLU A 36 8.30 12.96 -2.92
C GLU A 36 8.32 12.49 -1.46
N GLN A 37 8.00 13.39 -0.53
CA GLN A 37 7.92 13.05 0.89
C GLN A 37 6.79 12.04 1.16
N SER A 38 5.67 12.12 0.43
CA SER A 38 4.57 11.15 0.53
C SER A 38 5.02 9.77 0.08
N MET A 39 5.73 9.69 -1.04
CA MET A 39 6.28 8.42 -1.54
C MET A 39 7.25 7.78 -0.55
N LEU A 40 8.11 8.59 0.07
CA LEU A 40 9.05 8.11 1.09
C LEU A 40 8.33 7.58 2.33
N LEU A 41 7.28 8.29 2.79
CA LEU A 41 6.46 7.84 3.90
C LEU A 41 5.76 6.51 3.58
N ASP A 42 5.20 6.35 2.38
CA ASP A 42 4.57 5.11 1.94
C ASP A 42 5.56 3.94 1.89
N GLU A 43 6.80 4.18 1.46
CA GLU A 43 7.85 3.16 1.46
C GLU A 43 8.22 2.71 2.88
N LEU A 44 8.35 3.65 3.83
CA LEU A 44 8.60 3.32 5.24
C LEU A 44 7.46 2.52 5.87
N ILE A 45 6.21 2.88 5.56
CA ILE A 45 5.02 2.13 6.00
C ILE A 45 5.01 0.73 5.39
N ASN A 46 5.35 0.60 4.11
CA ASN A 46 5.44 -0.70 3.44
C ASN A 46 6.56 -1.57 4.02
N GLN A 47 7.70 -0.99 4.39
CA GLN A 47 8.77 -1.71 5.09
C GLN A 47 8.31 -2.19 6.46
N PHE A 48 7.63 -1.33 7.22
CA PHE A 48 7.07 -1.70 8.52
C PHE A 48 6.10 -2.86 8.35
N ASN A 49 5.14 -2.71 7.44
CA ASN A 49 4.20 -3.75 7.08
C ASN A 49 4.90 -5.06 6.71
N ARG A 50 5.93 -5.07 5.86
CA ARG A 50 6.69 -6.29 5.52
C ARG A 50 7.34 -6.96 6.73
N MET A 51 7.88 -6.18 7.68
CA MET A 51 8.47 -6.73 8.90
C MET A 51 7.43 -7.49 9.75
N PHE A 52 6.22 -6.95 9.87
CA PHE A 52 5.14 -7.56 10.66
C PHE A 52 4.27 -8.57 9.88
N GLN A 53 4.22 -8.49 8.55
CA GLN A 53 3.42 -9.34 7.65
C GLN A 53 4.08 -10.69 7.32
N THR A 54 5.28 -10.98 7.83
CA THR A 54 5.83 -12.35 7.80
C THR A 54 4.93 -13.39 8.52
N ARG A 55 3.88 -12.93 9.21
CA ARG A 55 2.79 -13.77 9.73
C ARG A 55 1.48 -13.56 8.96
N LYS A 56 1.37 -14.27 7.83
CA LYS A 56 0.14 -14.61 7.09
C LYS A 56 -0.63 -13.42 6.48
N GLN A 57 -0.69 -13.39 5.15
CA GLN A 57 -1.81 -14.05 4.45
C GLN A 57 -1.31 -14.68 3.14
N PRO A 58 -1.54 -15.98 2.88
CA PRO A 58 -1.68 -16.42 1.50
C PRO A 58 -2.85 -15.61 0.92
N HIS A 59 -2.57 -14.75 -0.05
CA HIS A 59 -3.62 -13.99 -0.72
C HIS A 59 -4.46 -14.99 -1.53
N PRO A 60 -5.69 -15.34 -1.11
CA PRO A 60 -6.44 -16.43 -1.73
C PRO A 60 -6.77 -16.13 -3.20
N VAL A 61 -6.66 -14.87 -3.61
CA VAL A 61 -7.06 -14.39 -4.93
C VAL A 61 -6.03 -14.75 -6.01
N LEU A 62 -4.72 -14.82 -5.70
CA LEU A 62 -3.72 -15.20 -6.71
C LEU A 62 -3.57 -16.72 -6.84
N ASP A 63 -3.73 -17.47 -5.74
CA ASP A 63 -3.77 -18.94 -5.78
C ASP A 63 -5.00 -19.46 -6.55
N GLN A 64 -6.11 -18.72 -6.55
CA GLN A 64 -7.28 -19.03 -7.37
C GLN A 64 -7.07 -18.75 -8.86
N ILE A 65 -6.10 -17.92 -9.26
CA ILE A 65 -5.90 -17.58 -10.68
C ILE A 65 -4.89 -18.52 -11.35
N LEU A 66 -3.88 -19.00 -10.61
CA LEU A 66 -2.84 -19.88 -11.19
C LEU A 66 -3.17 -21.38 -11.11
N ASN A 67 -4.13 -21.80 -10.28
CA ASN A 67 -4.49 -23.22 -10.13
C ASN A 67 -5.76 -23.65 -10.88
N ASN A 68 -6.41 -22.76 -11.63
CA ASN A 68 -7.54 -23.12 -12.49
C ASN A 68 -7.08 -23.30 -13.94
N ASP A 69 -6.21 -24.28 -14.17
CA ASP A 69 -6.09 -24.93 -15.49
C ASP A 69 -7.20 -25.97 -15.58
N ASP A 70 -8.43 -25.52 -15.87
CA ASP A 70 -9.48 -26.31 -16.54
C ASP A 70 -10.73 -25.44 -16.73
N GLY A 71 -10.80 -24.84 -17.93
CA GLY A 71 -12.02 -24.54 -18.68
C GLY A 71 -13.17 -23.81 -17.97
N MET A 72 -13.23 -22.48 -18.10
CA MET A 72 -14.50 -21.78 -18.39
C MET A 72 -14.24 -20.34 -18.84
N PHE A 73 -14.08 -20.20 -20.16
CA PHE A 73 -14.30 -18.93 -20.83
C PHE A 73 -15.74 -18.47 -20.60
N SER A 74 -15.91 -17.23 -20.13
CA SER A 74 -17.00 -16.29 -20.46
C SER A 74 -17.53 -15.57 -19.21
N LEU A 75 -17.06 -14.35 -18.97
CA LEU A 75 -17.93 -13.27 -18.55
C LEU A 75 -17.51 -11.99 -19.27
N SER A 76 -18.23 -11.73 -20.37
CA SER A 76 -18.19 -10.49 -21.13
C SER A 76 -18.73 -9.31 -20.27
N PRO A 77 -18.16 -8.10 -20.36
CA PRO A 77 -18.51 -6.96 -19.52
C PRO A 77 -19.67 -6.13 -20.09
N HIS A 78 -20.83 -6.75 -20.35
CA HIS A 78 -21.96 -6.03 -20.94
C HIS A 78 -23.33 -6.50 -20.42
N SER A 79 -23.70 -6.09 -19.20
CA SER A 79 -25.11 -6.14 -18.76
C SER A 79 -25.40 -5.25 -17.54
N PHE A 80 -24.92 -4.00 -17.51
CA PHE A 80 -25.36 -3.03 -16.50
C PHE A 80 -26.31 -1.93 -17.02
N TYR A 81 -26.73 -2.01 -18.28
CA TYR A 81 -27.81 -1.17 -18.81
C TYR A 81 -28.94 -2.04 -19.37
N ALA A 82 -29.83 -2.51 -18.50
CA ALA A 82 -31.25 -2.68 -18.81
C ALA A 82 -32.05 -3.08 -17.57
N LYS A 83 -33.17 -2.36 -17.37
CA LYS A 83 -34.31 -2.60 -16.47
C LYS A 83 -34.17 -2.01 -15.06
N LEU A 84 -35.08 -1.16 -14.58
CA LEU A 84 -36.33 -0.59 -15.11
C LEU A 84 -36.64 0.65 -14.25
#